data_AF-A0A5B6ZES2-F1
#
_entry.id   AF-A0A5B6ZES2-F1
#
_cell.length_a   1.000
_cell.length_b   1.000
_cell.length_c   1.000
_cell.angle_alpha   90.00
_cell.angle_beta   90.00
_cell.angle_gamma   90.00
#
_symmetry.space_group_name_H-M   'P 1'
#
loop_
_entity.id
_entity.type
_entity.pdbx_description
1 polymer ?
#
loop_
_entity_poly.entity_id
_entity_poly.type
_entity_poly.pdbx_seq_one_letter_code
_entity_poly.pdbx_strand_id
1 'polypeptide(L)'
;YFKTIYPETFYRSMVVTNNNEVNKIWEKLERYKKKLVHAEAKYKESRKASKPEGRRPTKKTGFLCLIGKEVDSIEYYNEKINELIPKLEAEQKVTLREKQQGSAFVFFTSRVSAASAAQSLHAKIVDTWTVMDAPEPHQLIWTNLPKNFYERQIRQYVVYAIVALAIFFYMIPIGFISAFTTLEQLKKLLPFLRPIANPGAIRTALEAYLPQLVLFIFMAFLPKLLFFLSKAEGIPAESHAIMAASSKHFYFTVLNVFIGVTVGGTLFSTFKAIGKNPSSVVTILATSLPANATFFLTFVALKFFVGYGLELSRIIPFIIYHLKRKYFCKTEAELKEAWSPKDFDYVAKVPEDMLIITIVFCYSVIAPVIIMFGVLYFALGWIVSRNQVLKVYSASYESYGRMWPH
;
A
#
# COMPACT_ATOMS: atom_id res chain seq x y z
N TYR A 1 7.78 -30.51 -23.60
CA TYR A 1 8.07 -29.21 -24.23
C TYR A 1 9.45 -28.67 -23.83
N PHE A 2 9.69 -28.18 -22.60
CA PHE A 2 11.03 -27.60 -22.30
C PHE A 2 12.18 -28.61 -22.38
N LYS A 3 11.96 -29.88 -22.05
CA LYS A 3 12.94 -30.95 -22.27
C LYS A 3 13.30 -31.19 -23.75
N THR A 4 12.41 -30.87 -24.69
CA THR A 4 12.71 -31.05 -26.12
C THR A 4 13.49 -29.87 -26.71
N ILE A 5 13.30 -28.66 -26.18
CA ILE A 5 13.99 -27.44 -26.64
C ILE A 5 15.33 -27.25 -25.90
N TYR A 6 15.35 -27.57 -24.61
CA TYR A 6 16.50 -27.41 -23.72
C TYR A 6 16.83 -28.74 -23.02
N PRO A 7 17.27 -29.77 -23.77
CA PRO A 7 17.41 -31.14 -23.26
C PRO A 7 18.39 -31.26 -22.09
N GLU A 8 19.54 -30.58 -22.18
CA GLU A 8 20.62 -30.67 -21.17
C GLU A 8 20.39 -29.76 -19.97
N THR A 9 19.66 -28.65 -20.15
CA THR A 9 19.56 -27.60 -19.11
C THR A 9 18.21 -27.57 -18.40
N PHE A 10 17.18 -28.23 -18.91
CA PHE A 10 15.89 -28.32 -18.24
C PHE A 10 16.00 -29.15 -16.95
N TYR A 11 15.61 -28.57 -15.81
CA TYR A 11 15.66 -29.25 -14.53
C TYR A 11 14.28 -29.78 -14.11
N ARG A 12 13.32 -28.87 -13.89
CA ARG A 12 12.00 -29.21 -13.38
C ARG A 12 10.99 -28.13 -13.71
N SER A 13 9.73 -28.51 -13.85
CA SER A 13 8.59 -27.57 -13.81
C SER A 13 7.76 -27.76 -12.55
N MET A 14 7.21 -26.67 -12.03
CA MET A 14 6.26 -26.65 -10.92
C MET A 14 4.99 -25.95 -11.36
N VAL A 15 3.89 -26.68 -11.42
CA VAL A 15 2.57 -26.13 -11.81
C VAL A 15 2.01 -25.33 -10.65
N VAL A 16 1.43 -24.17 -10.96
CA VAL A 16 0.76 -23.32 -9.98
C VAL A 16 -0.62 -23.93 -9.66
N THR A 17 -0.95 -24.03 -8.38
CA THR A 17 -2.24 -24.54 -7.92
C THR A 17 -3.05 -23.43 -7.25
N ASN A 18 -4.38 -23.52 -7.34
CA ASN A 18 -5.27 -22.60 -6.66
C ASN A 18 -5.33 -22.93 -5.16
N ASN A 19 -4.43 -22.32 -4.39
CA ASN A 19 -4.31 -22.53 -2.95
C ASN A 19 -5.18 -21.59 -2.11
N ASN A 20 -6.17 -20.90 -2.69
CA ASN A 20 -6.94 -19.86 -1.96
C ASN A 20 -7.59 -20.40 -0.68
N GLU A 21 -8.25 -21.56 -0.73
CA GLU A 21 -8.89 -22.16 0.46
C GLU A 21 -7.86 -22.72 1.45
N VAL A 22 -6.81 -23.37 0.95
CA VAL A 22 -5.69 -23.86 1.77
C VAL A 22 -5.02 -22.71 2.53
N ASN A 23 -4.75 -21.59 1.85
CA ASN A 23 -4.15 -20.40 2.43
C ASN A 23 -5.07 -19.78 3.49
N LYS A 24 -6.38 -19.68 3.24
CA LYS A 24 -7.35 -19.21 4.24
C LYS A 24 -7.35 -20.08 5.51
N ILE A 25 -7.27 -21.40 5.37
CA ILE A 25 -7.22 -22.33 6.50
C ILE A 25 -5.88 -22.17 7.24
N TRP A 26 -4.78 -22.09 6.50
CA TRP A 26 -3.44 -21.93 7.04
C TRP A 26 -3.28 -20.60 7.81
N GLU A 27 -3.74 -19.47 7.24
CA GLU A 27 -3.75 -18.16 7.92
C GLU A 27 -4.57 -18.18 9.21
N LYS A 28 -5.73 -18.86 9.20
CA LYS A 28 -6.54 -19.05 10.41
C LYS A 28 -5.79 -19.86 11.45
N LEU A 29 -5.18 -20.97 11.05
CA LEU A 29 -4.39 -21.84 11.92
C LEU A 29 -3.21 -21.08 12.53
N GLU A 30 -2.47 -20.32 11.74
CA GLU A 30 -1.35 -19.50 12.21
C GLU A 30 -1.80 -18.39 13.18
N ARG A 31 -2.94 -17.75 12.88
CA ARG A 31 -3.60 -16.80 13.79
C ARG A 31 -4.00 -17.45 15.12
N TYR A 32 -4.53 -18.67 15.11
CA TYR A 32 -4.86 -19.39 16.34
C TYR A 32 -3.62 -19.79 17.13
N LYS A 33 -2.55 -20.25 16.46
CA LYS A 33 -1.25 -20.51 17.10
C LYS A 33 -0.69 -19.27 17.78
N LYS A 34 -0.68 -18.11 17.09
CA LYS A 34 -0.25 -16.83 17.70
C LYS A 34 -1.08 -16.48 18.94
N LYS A 35 -2.42 -16.62 18.86
CA LYS A 35 -3.32 -16.35 20.00
C LYS A 35 -3.15 -17.31 21.17
N LEU A 36 -2.80 -18.57 20.89
CA LEU A 36 -2.50 -19.56 21.92
C LEU A 36 -1.25 -19.15 22.69
N VAL A 37 -0.14 -18.83 22.00
CA VAL A 37 1.10 -18.37 22.64
C VAL A 37 0.86 -17.11 23.47
N HIS A 38 0.05 -16.17 22.96
CA HIS A 38 -0.37 -14.99 23.72
C HIS A 38 -1.15 -15.34 24.99
N ALA A 39 -2.11 -16.26 24.91
CA ALA A 39 -2.91 -16.69 26.06
C ALA A 39 -2.03 -17.40 27.11
N GLU A 40 -1.09 -18.23 26.68
CA GLU A 40 -0.11 -18.87 27.56
C GLU A 40 0.81 -17.87 28.24
N ALA A 41 1.29 -16.85 27.53
CA ALA A 41 2.08 -15.77 28.12
C ALA A 41 1.29 -15.01 29.18
N LYS A 42 0.01 -14.68 28.91
CA LYS A 42 -0.88 -14.05 29.88
C LYS A 42 -1.11 -14.93 31.11
N TYR A 43 -1.23 -16.25 30.92
CA TYR A 43 -1.33 -17.20 32.03
C TYR A 43 -0.05 -17.22 32.88
N LYS A 44 1.13 -17.24 32.25
CA LYS A 44 2.42 -17.15 32.95
C LYS A 44 2.56 -15.85 33.75
N GLU A 45 2.21 -14.70 33.17
CA GLU A 45 2.21 -13.40 33.88
C GLU A 45 1.25 -13.37 35.08
N SER A 46 0.17 -14.15 35.04
CA SER A 46 -0.82 -14.19 36.11
C SER A 46 -0.34 -14.97 37.35
N ARG A 47 0.66 -15.85 37.20
CA ARG A 47 1.28 -16.59 38.30
C ARG A 47 2.18 -15.62 39.07
N LYS A 48 1.77 -15.29 40.30
CA LYS A 48 2.53 -14.44 41.23
C LYS A 48 2.85 -15.25 42.48
N ALA A 49 3.85 -14.82 43.26
CA ALA A 49 4.21 -15.48 44.52
C ALA A 49 3.01 -15.67 45.49
N SER A 50 1.99 -14.81 45.40
CA SER A 50 0.74 -14.89 46.18
C SER A 50 -0.35 -15.80 45.59
N LYS A 51 -0.23 -16.26 44.34
CA LYS A 51 -1.18 -17.16 43.65
C LYS A 51 -0.42 -18.14 42.74
N PRO A 52 0.03 -19.29 43.25
CA PRO A 52 0.88 -20.22 42.51
C PRO A 52 0.18 -20.88 41.31
N GLU A 53 -1.14 -21.10 41.38
CA GLU A 53 -1.91 -21.70 40.29
C GLU A 53 -2.17 -20.76 39.09
N GLY A 54 -2.03 -19.44 39.29
CA GLY A 54 -2.35 -18.43 38.27
C GLY A 54 -3.84 -18.37 37.92
N ARG A 55 -4.25 -17.39 37.09
CA ARG A 55 -5.62 -17.28 36.57
C ARG A 55 -5.63 -17.66 35.09
N ARG A 56 -6.31 -18.75 34.76
CA ARG A 56 -6.49 -19.17 33.36
C ARG A 56 -7.28 -18.11 32.58
N PRO A 57 -6.83 -17.71 31.38
CA PRO A 57 -7.47 -16.67 30.60
C PRO A 57 -8.75 -17.21 29.96
N THR A 58 -9.89 -16.64 30.32
CA THR A 58 -11.19 -16.97 29.74
C THR A 58 -11.55 -16.01 28.61
N LYS A 59 -12.34 -16.50 27.65
CA LYS A 59 -12.92 -15.71 26.55
C LYS A 59 -14.37 -16.09 26.34
N LYS A 60 -15.18 -15.17 25.79
CA LYS A 60 -16.52 -15.49 25.31
C LYS A 60 -16.48 -15.87 23.82
N THR A 61 -17.33 -16.79 23.41
CA THR A 61 -17.30 -17.39 22.06
C THR A 61 -17.94 -16.55 20.95
N GLY A 62 -18.79 -15.58 21.27
CA GLY A 62 -19.57 -14.80 20.31
C GLY A 62 -18.86 -13.56 19.75
N PHE A 63 -19.65 -12.64 19.18
CA PHE A 63 -19.17 -11.49 18.42
C PHE A 63 -18.16 -10.66 19.22
N LEU A 64 -16.97 -10.42 18.62
CA LEU A 64 -15.84 -9.70 19.23
C LEU A 64 -15.38 -10.24 20.60
N CYS A 65 -15.69 -11.50 20.95
CA CYS A 65 -15.47 -12.07 22.29
C CYS A 65 -16.26 -11.37 23.42
N LEU A 66 -17.34 -10.66 23.11
CA LEU A 66 -18.15 -9.89 24.09
C LEU A 66 -19.41 -10.64 24.55
N ILE A 67 -19.95 -11.50 23.70
CA ILE A 67 -21.25 -12.18 23.89
C ILE A 67 -21.01 -13.70 23.89
N GLY A 68 -21.79 -14.48 24.63
CA GLY A 68 -21.76 -15.95 24.61
C GLY A 68 -21.11 -16.61 25.83
N LYS A 69 -20.98 -17.94 25.75
CA LYS A 69 -20.45 -18.79 26.84
C LYS A 69 -18.96 -18.49 27.08
N GLU A 70 -18.58 -18.40 28.35
CA GLU A 70 -17.21 -18.21 28.79
C GLU A 70 -16.48 -19.56 28.77
N VAL A 71 -15.39 -19.63 28.00
CA VAL A 71 -14.58 -20.84 27.81
C VAL A 71 -13.11 -20.53 28.07
N ASP A 72 -12.34 -21.54 28.49
CA ASP A 72 -10.89 -21.42 28.61
C ASP A 72 -10.29 -21.15 27.22
N SER A 73 -9.54 -20.05 27.12
CA SER A 73 -8.95 -19.63 25.85
C SER A 73 -7.91 -20.64 25.34
N ILE A 74 -7.14 -21.25 26.24
CA ILE A 74 -6.04 -22.16 25.88
C ILE A 74 -6.62 -23.44 25.29
N GLU A 75 -7.58 -24.04 25.99
CA GLU A 75 -8.24 -25.27 25.54
C GLU A 75 -9.01 -25.04 24.23
N TYR A 76 -9.74 -23.93 24.13
CA TYR A 76 -10.44 -23.55 22.90
C TYR A 76 -9.50 -23.42 21.70
N TYR A 77 -8.34 -22.76 21.86
CA TYR A 77 -7.40 -22.61 20.75
C TYR A 77 -6.73 -23.94 20.38
N ASN A 78 -6.41 -24.79 21.35
CA ASN A 78 -5.91 -26.13 21.10
C ASN A 78 -6.91 -26.98 20.31
N GLU A 79 -8.17 -26.99 20.71
CA GLU A 79 -9.24 -27.70 20.01
C GLU A 79 -9.36 -27.20 18.56
N LYS A 80 -9.37 -25.88 18.34
CA LYS A 80 -9.45 -25.31 16.99
C LYS A 80 -8.22 -25.61 16.12
N ILE A 81 -7.03 -25.67 16.71
CA ILE A 81 -5.82 -26.06 15.98
C ILE A 81 -5.93 -27.53 15.56
N ASN A 82 -6.32 -28.41 16.49
CA ASN A 82 -6.49 -29.85 16.23
C ASN A 82 -7.60 -30.13 15.21
N GLU A 83 -8.64 -29.29 15.15
CA GLU A 83 -9.70 -29.37 14.12
C GLU A 83 -9.22 -28.90 12.74
N LEU A 84 -8.36 -27.87 12.69
CA LEU A 84 -7.92 -27.26 11.43
C LEU A 84 -6.78 -28.01 10.73
N ILE A 85 -5.90 -28.68 11.48
CA ILE A 85 -4.80 -29.49 10.90
C ILE A 85 -5.32 -30.55 9.92
N PRO A 86 -6.25 -31.46 10.28
CA PRO A 86 -6.73 -32.48 9.35
C PRO A 86 -7.52 -31.87 8.18
N LYS A 87 -8.24 -30.77 8.41
CA LYS A 87 -8.91 -30.02 7.33
C LYS A 87 -7.91 -29.45 6.33
N LEU A 88 -6.80 -28.91 6.81
CA LEU A 88 -5.72 -28.39 5.98
C LEU A 88 -5.10 -29.51 5.14
N GLU A 89 -4.78 -30.65 5.75
CA GLU A 89 -4.21 -31.80 5.05
C GLU A 89 -5.16 -32.38 3.99
N ALA A 90 -6.46 -32.46 4.30
CA ALA A 90 -7.46 -32.91 3.35
C ALA A 90 -7.55 -31.96 2.14
N GLU A 91 -7.66 -30.65 2.37
CA GLU A 91 -7.73 -29.63 1.31
C GLU A 91 -6.43 -29.56 0.48
N GLN A 92 -5.26 -29.77 1.09
CA GLN A 92 -3.99 -29.84 0.38
C GLN A 92 -3.98 -31.00 -0.62
N LYS A 93 -4.46 -32.19 -0.22
CA LYS A 93 -4.55 -33.36 -1.10
C LYS A 93 -5.51 -33.13 -2.28
N VAL A 94 -6.67 -32.50 -2.02
CA VAL A 94 -7.64 -32.13 -3.07
C VAL A 94 -7.03 -31.12 -4.04
N THR A 95 -6.38 -30.09 -3.51
CA THR A 95 -5.83 -28.99 -4.31
C THR A 95 -4.74 -29.45 -5.28
N LEU A 96 -3.87 -30.37 -4.86
CA LEU A 96 -2.81 -30.93 -5.71
C LEU A 96 -3.38 -31.76 -6.88
N ARG A 97 -4.56 -32.38 -6.70
CA ARG A 97 -5.19 -33.25 -7.69
C ARG A 97 -6.05 -32.47 -8.69
N GLU A 98 -6.89 -31.56 -8.20
CA GLU A 98 -8.00 -31.02 -9.00
C GLU A 98 -7.85 -29.54 -9.37
N LYS A 99 -7.03 -28.77 -8.64
CA LYS A 99 -7.00 -27.30 -8.74
C LYS A 99 -5.72 -26.77 -9.39
N GLN A 100 -5.24 -27.43 -10.44
CA GLN A 100 -4.10 -26.97 -11.23
C GLN A 100 -4.50 -25.79 -12.12
N GLN A 101 -3.61 -24.81 -12.25
CA GLN A 101 -3.83 -23.61 -13.06
C GLN A 101 -2.96 -23.64 -14.33
N GLY A 102 -3.34 -22.82 -15.33
CA GLY A 102 -2.60 -22.66 -16.59
C GLY A 102 -1.28 -21.88 -16.47
N SER A 103 -0.58 -21.99 -15.35
CA SER A 103 0.70 -21.31 -15.09
C SER A 103 1.67 -22.26 -14.41
N ALA A 104 2.95 -22.13 -14.70
CA ALA A 104 3.99 -22.97 -14.11
C ALA A 104 5.31 -22.21 -13.99
N PHE A 105 6.09 -22.53 -12.96
CA PHE A 105 7.50 -22.17 -12.86
C PHE A 105 8.34 -23.22 -13.56
N VAL A 106 9.36 -22.76 -14.28
CA VAL A 106 10.29 -23.63 -14.99
C VAL A 106 11.68 -23.32 -14.50
N PHE A 107 12.38 -24.35 -14.05
CA PHE A 107 13.72 -24.26 -13.51
C PHE A 107 14.70 -24.88 -14.50
N PHE A 108 15.83 -24.21 -14.68
CA PHE A 108 16.95 -24.65 -15.50
C PHE A 108 18.20 -24.76 -14.64
N THR A 109 19.13 -25.64 -15.04
CA THR A 109 20.45 -25.76 -14.39
C THR A 109 21.37 -24.58 -14.73
N SER A 110 21.19 -23.99 -15.92
CA SER A 110 21.97 -22.85 -16.40
C SER A 110 21.16 -21.55 -16.37
N ARG A 111 21.76 -20.48 -15.82
CA ARG A 111 21.18 -19.12 -15.81
C ARG A 111 21.01 -18.55 -17.21
N VAL A 112 21.94 -18.85 -18.12
CA VAL A 112 21.90 -18.38 -19.51
C VAL A 112 20.69 -18.98 -20.23
N SER A 113 20.45 -20.28 -20.05
CA SER A 113 19.28 -20.95 -20.63
C SER A 113 17.97 -20.42 -20.05
N ALA A 114 17.93 -20.13 -18.74
CA ALA A 114 16.75 -19.53 -18.10
C ALA A 114 16.43 -18.15 -18.67
N ALA A 115 17.44 -17.27 -18.78
CA ALA A 115 17.28 -15.93 -19.35
C ALA A 115 16.87 -15.99 -20.84
N SER A 116 17.51 -16.88 -21.62
CA SER A 116 17.14 -17.10 -23.01
C SER A 116 15.70 -17.59 -23.16
N ALA A 117 15.26 -18.53 -22.32
CA ALA A 117 13.88 -19.02 -22.33
C ALA A 117 12.88 -17.94 -21.92
N ALA A 118 13.23 -17.08 -20.94
CA ALA A 118 12.35 -16.01 -20.50
C ALA A 118 12.14 -14.90 -21.53
N GLN A 119 13.12 -14.69 -22.42
CA GLN A 119 13.06 -13.68 -23.49
C GLN A 119 12.55 -14.25 -24.83
N SER A 120 12.41 -15.57 -24.94
CA SER A 120 11.99 -16.23 -26.18
C SER A 120 10.47 -16.35 -26.29
N LEU A 121 9.95 -16.19 -27.51
CA LEU A 121 8.56 -16.49 -27.83
C LEU A 121 8.40 -18.00 -28.04
N HIS A 122 7.56 -18.64 -27.22
CA HIS A 122 7.37 -20.08 -27.22
C HIS A 122 6.19 -20.58 -28.08
N ALA A 123 5.30 -19.66 -28.48
CA ALA A 123 4.14 -19.95 -29.32
C ALA A 123 4.00 -18.93 -30.45
N LYS A 124 3.32 -19.33 -31.54
CA LYS A 124 2.99 -18.44 -32.65
C LYS A 124 1.93 -17.39 -32.27
N ILE A 125 1.05 -17.73 -31.32
CA ILE A 125 -0.02 -16.86 -30.84
C ILE A 125 0.43 -16.23 -29.52
N VAL A 126 0.43 -14.90 -29.46
CA VAL A 126 0.96 -14.11 -28.33
C VAL A 126 0.21 -14.35 -27.02
N ASP A 127 -1.08 -14.70 -27.07
CA ASP A 127 -1.90 -14.98 -25.88
C ASP A 127 -1.58 -16.33 -25.22
N THR A 128 -0.85 -17.22 -25.91
CA THR A 128 -0.48 -18.55 -25.41
C THR A 128 0.99 -18.61 -25.03
N TRP A 129 1.32 -19.30 -23.94
CA TRP A 129 2.71 -19.45 -23.46
C TRP A 129 3.44 -18.11 -23.26
N THR A 130 2.77 -17.18 -22.57
CA THR A 130 3.44 -15.96 -22.12
C THR A 130 4.47 -16.30 -21.05
N VAL A 131 5.71 -15.88 -21.28
CA VAL A 131 6.83 -16.14 -20.36
C VAL A 131 7.37 -14.80 -19.87
N MET A 132 7.80 -14.80 -18.62
CA MET A 132 8.50 -13.68 -18.00
C MET A 132 9.56 -14.24 -17.04
N ASP A 133 10.56 -13.42 -16.73
CA ASP A 133 11.49 -13.71 -15.65
C ASP A 133 10.70 -13.89 -14.34
N ALA A 134 10.86 -15.06 -13.71
CA ALA A 134 10.24 -15.33 -12.43
C ALA A 134 10.80 -14.36 -11.37
N PRO A 135 9.96 -13.53 -10.73
CA PRO A 135 10.40 -12.69 -9.62
C PRO A 135 10.65 -13.56 -8.38
N GLU A 136 11.25 -12.97 -7.37
CA GLU A 136 11.51 -13.64 -6.09
C GLU A 136 10.19 -14.10 -5.43
N PRO A 137 10.16 -15.25 -4.71
CA PRO A 137 8.91 -15.82 -4.22
C PRO A 137 8.03 -14.92 -3.36
N HIS A 138 8.62 -13.99 -2.60
CA HIS A 138 7.84 -13.03 -1.78
C HIS A 138 7.22 -11.90 -2.60
N GLN A 139 7.72 -11.62 -3.82
CA GLN A 139 7.12 -10.63 -4.71
C GLN A 139 5.93 -11.19 -5.48
N LEU A 140 5.76 -12.51 -5.52
CA LEU A 140 4.73 -13.14 -6.33
C LEU A 140 3.33 -12.89 -5.78
N ILE A 141 2.49 -12.29 -6.62
CA ILE A 141 1.05 -12.18 -6.37
C ILE A 141 0.38 -13.41 -6.96
N TRP A 142 0.28 -14.46 -6.15
CA TRP A 142 -0.23 -15.78 -6.55
C TRP A 142 -1.60 -15.75 -7.23
N THR A 143 -2.49 -14.86 -6.79
CA THR A 143 -3.85 -14.70 -7.35
C THR A 143 -3.87 -14.16 -8.78
N ASN A 144 -2.78 -13.52 -9.24
CA ASN A 144 -2.66 -12.87 -10.54
C ASN A 144 -1.91 -13.71 -11.58
N LEU A 145 -1.17 -14.73 -11.15
CA LEU A 145 -0.44 -15.66 -12.03
C LEU A 145 -1.32 -16.31 -13.12
N PRO A 146 -2.49 -16.92 -12.80
CA PRO A 146 -3.27 -17.68 -13.77
C PRO A 146 -4.08 -16.83 -14.75
N LYS A 147 -4.03 -15.50 -14.64
CA LYS A 147 -4.83 -14.60 -15.47
C LYS A 147 -4.34 -14.60 -16.91
N ASN A 148 -5.25 -14.76 -17.85
CA ASN A 148 -4.97 -14.71 -19.29
C ASN A 148 -4.57 -13.30 -19.72
N PHE A 149 -3.88 -13.17 -20.87
CA PHE A 149 -3.41 -11.87 -21.35
C PHE A 149 -4.57 -10.93 -21.68
N TYR A 150 -5.62 -11.41 -22.36
CA TYR A 150 -6.82 -10.60 -22.61
C TYR A 150 -7.54 -10.12 -21.34
N GLU A 151 -7.63 -10.99 -20.32
CA GLU A 151 -8.22 -10.61 -19.04
C GLU A 151 -7.43 -9.48 -18.37
N ARG A 152 -6.08 -9.56 -18.42
CA ARG A 152 -5.19 -8.52 -17.90
C ARG A 152 -5.37 -7.20 -18.64
N GLN A 153 -5.47 -7.23 -19.98
CA GLN A 153 -5.70 -6.03 -20.79
C GLN A 153 -7.01 -5.33 -20.44
N ILE A 154 -8.12 -6.08 -20.37
CA ILE A 154 -9.43 -5.51 -20.00
C ILE A 154 -9.37 -4.90 -18.60
N ARG A 155 -8.77 -5.61 -17.62
CA ARG A 155 -8.61 -5.09 -16.25
C ARG A 155 -7.77 -3.83 -16.22
N GLN A 156 -6.69 -3.77 -16.98
CA GLN A 156 -5.82 -2.59 -17.09
C GLN A 156 -6.61 -1.39 -17.64
N TYR A 157 -7.39 -1.56 -18.71
CA TYR A 157 -8.24 -0.48 -19.24
C TYR A 157 -9.29 -0.02 -18.23
N VAL A 158 -9.93 -0.95 -17.51
CA VAL A 158 -10.90 -0.61 -16.46
C VAL A 158 -10.23 0.17 -15.33
N VAL A 159 -9.04 -0.23 -14.89
CA VAL A 159 -8.29 0.49 -13.85
C VAL A 159 -7.85 1.87 -14.35
N TYR A 160 -7.38 2.00 -15.58
CA TYR A 160 -7.06 3.30 -16.17
C TYR A 160 -8.28 4.22 -16.27
N ALA A 161 -9.45 3.69 -16.64
CA ALA A 161 -10.69 4.45 -16.61
C ALA A 161 -11.06 4.91 -15.19
N ILE A 162 -10.97 4.02 -14.19
CA ILE A 162 -11.21 4.36 -12.78
C ILE A 162 -10.23 5.44 -12.30
N VAL A 163 -8.94 5.30 -12.60
CA VAL A 163 -7.90 6.26 -12.21
C VAL A 163 -8.13 7.60 -12.91
N ALA A 164 -8.47 7.61 -14.20
CA ALA A 164 -8.81 8.84 -14.92
C ALA A 164 -10.01 9.54 -14.28
N LEU A 165 -11.09 8.80 -13.97
CA LEU A 165 -12.24 9.34 -13.24
C LEU A 165 -11.83 9.88 -11.86
N ALA A 166 -10.99 9.14 -11.13
CA ALA A 166 -10.48 9.57 -9.84
C ALA A 166 -9.66 10.86 -9.95
N ILE A 167 -8.89 11.05 -11.03
CA ILE A 167 -8.12 12.28 -11.29
C ILE A 167 -9.06 13.45 -11.57
N PHE A 168 -10.01 13.31 -12.51
CA PHE A 168 -10.89 14.42 -12.90
C PHE A 168 -11.90 14.79 -11.80
N PHE A 169 -12.37 13.82 -11.04
CA PHE A 169 -13.43 14.00 -10.06
C PHE A 169 -12.95 13.90 -8.62
N TYR A 170 -11.65 13.99 -8.33
CA TYR A 170 -11.11 13.78 -6.97
C TYR A 170 -11.73 14.70 -5.90
N MET A 171 -12.14 15.92 -6.27
CA MET A 171 -12.76 16.86 -5.35
C MET A 171 -14.19 16.45 -4.95
N ILE A 172 -14.90 15.67 -5.77
CA ILE A 172 -16.28 15.25 -5.47
C ILE A 172 -16.32 14.30 -4.27
N PRO A 173 -15.55 13.19 -4.22
CA PRO A 173 -15.47 12.35 -3.03
C PRO A 173 -15.01 13.10 -1.79
N ILE A 174 -14.02 14.00 -1.91
CA ILE A 174 -13.54 14.80 -0.78
C ILE A 174 -14.63 15.73 -0.26
N GLY A 175 -15.32 16.45 -1.15
CA GLY A 175 -16.42 17.34 -0.79
C GLY A 175 -17.58 16.58 -0.15
N PHE A 176 -17.92 15.40 -0.67
CA PHE A 176 -18.93 14.52 -0.10
C PHE A 176 -18.55 14.09 1.32
N ILE A 177 -17.35 13.52 1.53
CA ILE A 177 -16.91 13.10 2.87
C ILE A 177 -16.85 14.32 3.81
N SER A 178 -16.36 15.46 3.34
CA SER A 178 -16.31 16.70 4.12
C SER A 178 -17.71 17.18 4.54
N ALA A 179 -18.72 17.07 3.67
CA ALA A 179 -20.09 17.44 3.99
C ALA A 179 -20.69 16.53 5.07
N PHE A 180 -20.41 15.22 5.00
CA PHE A 180 -20.82 14.25 6.01
C PHE A 180 -20.05 14.35 7.33
N THR A 181 -18.85 14.95 7.30
CA THR A 181 -18.02 15.18 8.47
C THR A 181 -18.25 16.57 9.06
N THR A 182 -19.42 17.17 8.86
CA THR A 182 -19.82 18.38 9.61
C THR A 182 -20.10 18.02 11.07
N LEU A 183 -19.69 18.89 12.00
CA LEU A 183 -19.79 18.61 13.44
C LEU A 183 -21.23 18.27 13.87
N GLU A 184 -22.23 18.91 13.26
CA GLU A 184 -23.64 18.64 13.55
C GLU A 184 -24.10 17.25 13.10
N GLN A 185 -23.66 16.80 11.93
CA GLN A 185 -23.98 15.45 11.44
C GLN A 185 -23.22 14.39 12.24
N LEU A 186 -21.98 14.67 12.63
CA LEU A 186 -21.17 13.78 13.45
C LEU A 186 -21.76 13.61 14.87
N LYS A 187 -22.32 14.68 15.46
CA LYS A 187 -23.06 14.64 16.74
C LYS A 187 -24.35 13.80 16.67
N LYS A 188 -24.96 13.68 15.48
CA LYS A 188 -26.12 12.81 15.23
C LYS A 188 -25.69 11.35 15.06
N LEU A 189 -24.61 11.09 14.32
CA LEU A 189 -24.11 9.73 14.03
C LEU A 189 -23.38 9.07 15.22
N LEU A 190 -22.63 9.87 16.00
CA LEU A 190 -21.79 9.41 17.11
C LEU A 190 -22.15 10.17 18.39
N PRO A 191 -23.13 9.69 19.19
CA PRO A 191 -23.64 10.42 20.35
C PRO A 191 -22.61 10.66 21.46
N PHE A 192 -21.51 9.89 21.50
CA PHE A 192 -20.42 10.08 22.46
C PHE A 192 -19.59 11.37 22.22
N LEU A 193 -19.71 12.00 21.05
CA LEU A 193 -19.02 13.27 20.74
C LEU A 193 -19.76 14.50 21.28
N ARG A 194 -21.03 14.36 21.68
CA ARG A 194 -21.84 15.45 22.23
C ARG A 194 -21.22 16.11 23.46
N PRO A 195 -20.78 15.38 24.51
CA PRO A 195 -20.18 16.01 25.70
C PRO A 195 -18.82 16.68 25.40
N ILE A 196 -18.06 16.17 24.43
CA ILE A 196 -16.71 16.67 24.09
C ILE A 196 -16.78 17.96 23.25
N ALA A 197 -17.80 18.10 22.42
CA ALA A 197 -17.96 19.22 21.48
C ALA A 197 -18.90 20.34 21.99
N ASN A 198 -19.13 20.41 23.30
CA ASN A 198 -19.94 21.43 23.97
C ASN A 198 -19.16 22.70 24.40
N PRO A 199 -17.87 22.64 24.79
CA PRO A 199 -17.12 23.87 25.06
C PRO A 199 -16.96 24.69 23.78
N GLY A 200 -17.34 25.98 23.82
CA GLY A 200 -17.38 26.85 22.63
C GLY A 200 -16.06 26.90 21.86
N ALA A 201 -14.92 26.95 22.56
CA ALA A 201 -13.60 26.95 21.92
C ALA A 201 -13.26 25.63 21.20
N ILE A 202 -13.64 24.48 21.78
CA ILE A 202 -13.38 23.16 21.20
C ILE A 202 -14.31 22.92 19.99
N ARG A 203 -15.55 23.43 20.05
CA ARG A 203 -16.49 23.40 18.94
C ARG A 203 -15.91 24.15 17.72
N THR A 204 -15.49 25.40 17.90
CA THR A 204 -14.94 26.22 16.81
C THR A 204 -13.66 25.63 16.25
N ALA A 205 -12.78 25.10 17.11
CA ALA A 205 -11.57 24.41 16.66
C ALA A 205 -11.90 23.14 15.86
N LEU A 206 -12.80 22.28 16.35
CA LEU A 206 -13.19 21.07 15.64
C LEU A 206 -13.84 21.39 14.28
N GLU A 207 -14.75 22.37 14.21
CA GLU A 207 -15.37 22.78 12.95
C GLU A 207 -14.34 23.29 11.92
N ALA A 208 -13.27 23.97 12.37
CA ALA A 208 -12.21 24.44 11.49
C ALA A 208 -11.24 23.33 11.02
N TYR A 209 -10.86 22.41 11.91
CA TYR A 209 -9.84 21.39 11.61
C TYR A 209 -10.40 20.09 11.01
N LEU A 210 -11.68 19.78 11.22
CA LEU A 210 -12.27 18.52 10.80
C LEU A 210 -12.25 18.29 9.27
N PRO A 211 -12.57 19.29 8.41
CA PRO A 211 -12.41 19.16 6.96
C PRO A 211 -10.95 18.92 6.54
N GLN A 212 -10.00 19.56 7.24
CA GLN A 212 -8.56 19.42 6.96
C GLN A 212 -8.05 18.02 7.36
N LEU A 213 -8.56 17.45 8.45
CA LEU A 213 -8.27 16.07 8.85
C LEU A 213 -8.82 15.06 7.84
N VAL A 214 -10.03 15.27 7.32
CA VAL A 214 -10.61 14.43 6.27
C VAL A 214 -9.74 14.44 5.01
N LEU A 215 -9.30 15.64 4.58
CA LEU A 215 -8.41 15.79 3.44
C LEU A 215 -7.08 15.06 3.67
N PHE A 216 -6.49 15.21 4.85
CA PHE A 216 -5.24 14.53 5.20
C PHE A 216 -5.39 13.00 5.18
N ILE A 217 -6.47 12.46 5.76
CA ILE A 217 -6.76 11.02 5.75
C ILE A 217 -6.95 10.52 4.31
N PHE A 218 -7.66 11.27 3.47
CA PHE A 218 -7.86 10.92 2.07
C PHE A 218 -6.53 10.86 1.31
N MET A 219 -5.66 11.86 1.48
CA MET A 219 -4.33 11.86 0.86
C MET A 219 -3.45 10.72 1.37
N ALA A 220 -3.52 10.38 2.65
CA ALA A 220 -2.81 9.23 3.21
C ALA A 220 -3.37 7.87 2.75
N PHE A 221 -4.63 7.82 2.33
CA PHE A 221 -5.29 6.63 1.82
C PHE A 221 -5.03 6.42 0.31
N LEU A 222 -4.84 7.50 -0.44
CA LEU A 222 -4.70 7.46 -1.89
C LEU A 222 -3.60 6.53 -2.41
N PRO A 223 -2.34 6.55 -1.91
CA PRO A 223 -1.32 5.61 -2.36
C PRO A 223 -1.72 4.14 -2.16
N LYS A 224 -2.40 3.84 -1.04
CA LYS A 224 -2.89 2.48 -0.75
C LYS A 224 -4.01 2.06 -1.70
N LEU A 225 -4.90 2.99 -2.05
CA LEU A 225 -5.96 2.75 -3.02
C LEU A 225 -5.37 2.48 -4.41
N LEU A 226 -4.43 3.30 -4.87
CA LEU A 226 -3.78 3.14 -6.17
C LEU A 226 -2.96 1.85 -6.24
N PHE A 227 -2.33 1.46 -5.14
CA PHE A 227 -1.66 0.17 -5.03
C PHE A 227 -2.64 -1.01 -5.11
N PHE A 228 -3.77 -0.93 -4.42
CA PHE A 228 -4.82 -1.94 -4.51
C PHE A 228 -5.38 -2.06 -5.94
N LEU A 229 -5.65 -0.93 -6.60
CA LEU A 229 -6.09 -0.91 -7.99
C LEU A 229 -5.03 -1.52 -8.93
N SER A 230 -3.75 -1.23 -8.71
CA SER A 230 -2.65 -1.80 -9.52
C SER A 230 -2.50 -3.31 -9.30
N LYS A 231 -2.75 -3.82 -8.08
CA LYS A 231 -2.85 -5.27 -7.85
C LYS A 231 -4.05 -5.88 -8.59
N ALA A 232 -5.15 -5.14 -8.72
CA ALA A 232 -6.35 -5.61 -9.44
C ALA A 232 -6.19 -5.68 -10.97
N GLU A 233 -5.16 -5.01 -11.55
CA GLU A 233 -4.82 -5.10 -12.98
C GLU A 233 -4.39 -6.51 -13.41
N GLY A 234 -3.99 -7.36 -12.46
CA GLY A 234 -3.51 -8.71 -12.75
C GLY A 234 -2.01 -8.80 -12.94
N ILE A 235 -1.24 -7.83 -12.42
CA ILE A 235 0.23 -7.84 -12.42
C ILE A 235 0.72 -8.98 -11.50
N PRO A 236 1.60 -9.88 -11.98
CA PRO A 236 2.04 -11.05 -11.21
C PRO A 236 3.13 -10.74 -10.17
N ALA A 237 3.87 -9.66 -10.32
CA ALA A 237 4.95 -9.25 -9.42
C ALA A 237 4.59 -7.98 -8.63
N GLU A 238 4.81 -7.99 -7.33
CA GLU A 238 4.53 -6.85 -6.44
C GLU A 238 5.41 -5.64 -6.77
N SER A 239 6.66 -5.86 -7.15
CA SER A 239 7.57 -4.81 -7.63
C SER A 239 6.99 -4.04 -8.83
N HIS A 240 6.48 -4.77 -9.82
CA HIS A 240 5.81 -4.18 -11.00
C HIS A 240 4.50 -3.48 -10.61
N ALA A 241 3.74 -4.02 -9.66
CA ALA A 241 2.52 -3.39 -9.17
C ALA A 241 2.80 -2.08 -8.41
N ILE A 242 3.89 -2.02 -7.66
CA ILE A 242 4.38 -0.81 -6.98
C ILE A 242 4.79 0.25 -8.01
N MET A 243 5.53 -0.14 -9.05
CA MET A 243 5.92 0.77 -10.13
C MET A 243 4.68 1.36 -10.84
N ALA A 244 3.73 0.51 -11.22
CA ALA A 244 2.48 0.92 -11.86
C ALA A 244 1.60 1.79 -10.94
N ALA A 245 1.61 1.54 -9.63
CA ALA A 245 0.90 2.38 -8.65
C ALA A 245 1.57 3.74 -8.49
N SER A 246 2.90 3.77 -8.48
CA SER A 246 3.71 5.00 -8.36
C SER A 246 3.48 5.91 -9.56
N SER A 247 3.46 5.39 -10.80
CA SER A 247 3.16 6.22 -11.98
C SER A 247 1.73 6.76 -11.95
N LYS A 248 0.73 5.96 -11.58
CA LYS A 248 -0.65 6.46 -11.40
C LYS A 248 -0.71 7.57 -10.36
N HIS A 249 0.03 7.42 -9.26
CA HIS A 249 0.10 8.44 -8.21
C HIS A 249 0.83 9.71 -8.69
N PHE A 250 1.87 9.57 -9.52
CA PHE A 250 2.55 10.69 -10.16
C PHE A 250 1.62 11.46 -11.10
N TYR A 251 0.91 10.78 -12.01
CA TYR A 251 -0.07 11.43 -12.87
C TYR A 251 -1.17 12.13 -12.07
N PHE A 252 -1.67 11.49 -11.02
CA PHE A 252 -2.65 12.11 -10.13
C PHE A 252 -2.10 13.40 -9.51
N THR A 253 -0.89 13.35 -8.96
CA THR A 253 -0.28 14.46 -8.25
C THR A 253 0.10 15.60 -9.21
N VAL A 254 0.65 15.31 -10.39
CA VAL A 254 0.95 16.35 -11.39
C VAL A 254 -0.33 17.02 -11.89
N LEU A 255 -1.36 16.24 -12.26
CA LEU A 255 -2.58 16.84 -12.80
C LEU A 255 -3.33 17.64 -11.72
N ASN A 256 -3.43 17.14 -10.48
CA ASN A 256 -4.21 17.83 -9.44
C ASN A 256 -3.42 18.88 -8.65
N VAL A 257 -2.18 18.60 -8.28
CA VAL A 257 -1.37 19.51 -7.45
C VAL A 257 -0.63 20.51 -8.31
N PHE A 258 -0.01 20.10 -9.42
CA PHE A 258 0.71 21.04 -10.28
C PHE A 258 -0.24 21.81 -11.20
N ILE A 259 -0.95 21.12 -12.10
CA ILE A 259 -1.84 21.79 -13.07
C ILE A 259 -3.06 22.39 -12.37
N GLY A 260 -3.68 21.66 -11.43
CA GLY A 260 -4.86 22.14 -10.70
C GLY A 260 -4.60 23.43 -9.92
N VAL A 261 -3.47 23.53 -9.20
CA VAL A 261 -3.11 24.77 -8.51
C VAL A 261 -2.71 25.86 -9.50
N THR A 262 -1.96 25.51 -10.55
CA THR A 262 -1.56 26.49 -11.58
C THR A 262 -2.80 27.15 -12.18
N VAL A 263 -3.82 26.40 -12.58
CA VAL A 263 -5.01 26.99 -13.23
C VAL A 263 -6.00 27.56 -12.20
N GLY A 264 -5.79 27.33 -10.90
CA GLY A 264 -6.63 27.89 -9.83
C GLY A 264 -8.05 27.29 -9.78
N GLY A 265 -8.23 26.05 -10.26
CA GLY A 265 -9.54 25.42 -10.37
C GLY A 265 -9.46 23.91 -10.58
N THR A 266 -10.62 23.26 -10.64
CA THR A 266 -10.68 21.81 -10.90
C THR A 266 -10.26 21.51 -12.33
N LEU A 267 -9.64 20.35 -12.57
CA LEU A 267 -9.32 19.93 -13.93
C LEU A 267 -10.56 19.92 -14.82
N PHE A 268 -11.69 19.41 -14.31
CA PHE A 268 -12.95 19.38 -15.06
C PHE A 268 -13.41 20.78 -15.51
N SER A 269 -13.41 21.77 -14.62
CA SER A 269 -13.77 23.15 -14.97
C SER A 269 -12.81 23.75 -15.99
N THR A 270 -11.51 23.47 -15.84
CA THR A 270 -10.47 23.95 -16.75
C THR A 270 -10.64 23.35 -18.14
N PHE A 271 -10.76 22.02 -18.26
CA PHE A 271 -10.98 21.37 -19.55
C PHE A 271 -12.30 21.78 -20.20
N LYS A 272 -13.36 22.04 -19.42
CA LYS A 272 -14.62 22.59 -19.93
C LYS A 272 -14.45 24.01 -20.49
N ALA A 273 -13.65 24.86 -19.84
CA ALA A 273 -13.34 26.20 -20.32
C ALA A 273 -12.50 26.15 -21.61
N ILE A 274 -11.49 25.28 -21.64
CA ILE A 274 -10.63 25.05 -22.81
C ILE A 274 -11.43 24.52 -24.00
N GLY A 275 -12.35 23.59 -23.77
CA GLY A 275 -13.21 23.04 -24.82
C GLY A 275 -14.11 24.09 -25.48
N LYS A 276 -14.44 25.18 -24.76
CA LYS A 276 -15.19 26.30 -25.33
C LYS A 276 -14.30 27.23 -26.17
N ASN A 277 -13.06 27.46 -25.75
CA ASN A 277 -12.11 28.35 -26.45
C ASN A 277 -10.69 27.77 -26.44
N PRO A 278 -10.32 26.91 -27.41
CA PRO A 278 -9.02 26.23 -27.41
C PRO A 278 -7.80 27.16 -27.46
N SER A 279 -7.94 28.34 -28.08
CA SER A 279 -6.86 29.34 -28.18
C SER A 279 -6.50 29.99 -26.84
N SER A 280 -7.39 29.93 -25.84
CA SER A 280 -7.19 30.56 -24.53
C SER A 280 -6.20 29.81 -23.62
N VAL A 281 -5.86 28.56 -23.95
CA VAL A 281 -4.97 27.71 -23.12
C VAL A 281 -3.63 28.38 -22.88
N VAL A 282 -3.02 28.94 -23.94
CA VAL A 282 -1.71 29.57 -23.88
C VAL A 282 -1.76 30.79 -22.96
N THR A 283 -2.79 31.63 -23.10
CA THR A 283 -2.96 32.84 -22.28
C THR A 283 -3.20 32.50 -20.80
N ILE A 284 -4.00 31.46 -20.52
CA ILE A 284 -4.25 31.00 -19.15
C ILE A 284 -2.94 30.51 -18.53
N LEU A 285 -2.21 29.63 -19.21
CA LEU A 285 -0.94 29.12 -18.69
C LEU A 285 0.12 30.23 -18.53
N ALA A 286 0.22 31.13 -19.50
CA ALA A 286 1.20 32.21 -19.48
C ALA A 286 0.97 33.21 -18.34
N THR A 287 -0.28 33.46 -17.95
CA THR A 287 -0.61 34.36 -16.84
C THR A 287 -0.57 33.64 -15.49
N SER A 288 -1.05 32.39 -15.44
CA SER A 288 -1.17 31.66 -14.19
C SER A 288 0.12 31.01 -13.70
N LEU A 289 1.04 30.61 -14.60
CA LEU A 289 2.33 30.03 -14.18
C LEU A 289 3.16 31.03 -13.36
N PRO A 290 3.47 32.25 -13.85
CA PRO A 290 4.24 33.23 -13.07
C PRO A 290 3.53 33.66 -11.79
N ALA A 291 2.21 33.81 -11.82
CA ALA A 291 1.43 34.20 -10.64
C ALA A 291 1.56 33.20 -9.47
N ASN A 292 1.70 31.91 -9.79
CA ASN A 292 1.84 30.84 -8.80
C ASN A 292 3.31 30.50 -8.43
N ALA A 293 4.31 31.20 -8.97
CA ALA A 293 5.72 30.91 -8.69
C ALA A 293 6.05 30.98 -7.19
N THR A 294 5.55 32.00 -6.49
CA THR A 294 5.74 32.17 -5.04
C THR A 294 5.10 31.04 -4.24
N PHE A 295 3.94 30.53 -4.68
CA PHE A 295 3.29 29.37 -4.06
C PHE A 295 4.18 28.13 -4.19
N PHE A 296 4.67 27.82 -5.38
CA PHE A 296 5.52 26.64 -5.56
C PHE A 296 6.88 26.74 -4.87
N LEU A 297 7.46 27.94 -4.79
CA LEU A 297 8.68 28.18 -4.01
C LEU A 297 8.46 27.87 -2.52
N THR A 298 7.39 28.41 -1.93
CA THR A 298 7.04 28.13 -0.53
C THR A 298 6.64 26.67 -0.30
N PHE A 299 5.98 26.03 -1.26
CA PHE A 299 5.66 24.61 -1.23
C PHE A 299 6.91 23.72 -1.19
N VAL A 300 7.89 23.97 -2.07
CA VAL A 300 9.17 23.23 -2.08
C VAL A 300 9.93 23.46 -0.77
N ALA A 301 9.98 24.71 -0.29
CA ALA A 301 10.61 25.03 1.00
C ALA A 301 9.96 24.30 2.17
N LEU A 302 8.62 24.25 2.22
CA LEU A 302 7.88 23.54 3.26
C LEU A 302 8.14 22.02 3.20
N LYS A 303 8.12 21.42 2.00
CA LYS A 303 8.42 20.00 1.81
C LYS A 303 9.86 19.66 2.21
N PHE A 304 10.80 20.55 1.93
CA PHE A 304 12.19 20.43 2.39
C PHE A 304 12.31 20.46 3.91
N PHE A 305 11.82 21.51 4.58
CA PHE A 305 12.00 21.68 6.03
C PHE A 305 11.13 20.71 6.85
N VAL A 306 9.82 20.71 6.59
CA VAL A 306 8.85 19.95 7.39
C VAL A 306 8.76 18.50 6.92
N GLY A 307 8.79 18.26 5.62
CA GLY A 307 8.67 16.90 5.07
C GLY A 307 9.80 15.98 5.54
N TYR A 308 11.06 16.39 5.34
CA TYR A 308 12.19 15.60 5.82
C TYR A 308 12.36 15.63 7.34
N GLY A 309 11.96 16.70 8.03
CA GLY A 309 11.93 16.73 9.50
C GLY A 309 10.97 15.69 10.11
N LEU A 310 9.78 15.55 9.53
CA LEU A 310 8.81 14.53 9.93
C LEU A 310 9.29 13.11 9.57
N GLU A 311 9.94 12.95 8.42
CA GLU A 311 10.53 11.68 8.01
C GLU A 311 11.67 11.25 8.95
N LEU A 312 12.53 12.19 9.35
CA LEU A 312 13.65 11.92 10.25
C LEU A 312 13.17 11.53 11.65
N SER A 313 12.19 12.25 12.18
CA SER A 313 11.66 12.05 13.53
C SER A 313 10.80 10.79 13.68
N ARG A 314 10.21 10.27 12.59
CA ARG A 314 9.38 9.05 12.58
C ARG A 314 8.33 9.01 13.70
N ILE A 315 7.65 10.14 13.93
CA ILE A 315 6.68 10.29 15.02
C ILE A 315 5.57 9.24 14.94
N ILE A 316 5.07 8.94 13.74
CA ILE A 316 3.96 8.00 13.55
C ILE A 316 4.36 6.56 13.95
N PRO A 317 5.44 5.95 13.39
CA PRO A 317 5.92 4.66 13.86
C PRO A 317 6.22 4.63 15.37
N PHE A 318 6.79 5.70 15.92
CA PHE A 318 7.11 5.81 17.34
C PHE A 318 5.87 5.70 18.22
N ILE A 319 4.81 6.46 17.92
CA ILE A 319 3.54 6.41 18.67
C ILE A 319 2.90 5.03 18.55
N ILE A 320 2.83 4.47 17.34
CA ILE A 320 2.23 3.15 17.10
C ILE A 320 2.97 2.07 17.88
N TYR A 321 4.30 2.10 17.90
CA TYR A 321 5.10 1.14 18.66
C TYR A 321 4.81 1.20 20.16
N HIS A 322 4.77 2.40 20.76
CA HIS A 322 4.49 2.55 22.18
C HIS A 322 3.07 2.10 22.56
N LEU A 323 2.09 2.38 21.71
CA LEU A 323 0.72 1.89 21.87
C LEU A 323 0.66 0.36 21.76
N LYS A 324 1.30 -0.24 20.75
CA LYS A 324 1.37 -1.70 20.58
C LYS A 324 2.03 -2.37 21.78
N ARG A 325 3.19 -1.86 22.20
CA ARG A 325 3.94 -2.39 23.36
C ARG A 325 3.11 -2.34 24.63
N LYS A 326 2.40 -1.24 24.88
CA LYS A 326 1.64 -1.05 26.13
C LYS A 326 0.38 -1.91 26.18
N TYR A 327 -0.34 -2.05 25.07
CA TYR A 327 -1.69 -2.64 25.08
C TYR A 327 -1.78 -4.04 24.46
N PHE A 328 -0.91 -4.39 23.50
CA PHE A 328 -1.07 -5.58 22.68
C PHE A 328 0.06 -6.61 22.83
N CYS A 329 1.30 -6.19 23.06
CA CYS A 329 2.45 -7.11 23.14
C CYS A 329 2.56 -7.74 24.52
N LYS A 330 2.56 -9.07 24.58
CA LYS A 330 2.80 -9.88 25.78
C LYS A 330 3.92 -10.90 25.61
N THR A 331 4.20 -11.27 24.37
CA THR A 331 5.26 -12.22 24.02
C THR A 331 6.44 -11.50 23.36
N GLU A 332 7.63 -12.10 23.45
CA GLU A 332 8.82 -11.59 22.75
C GLU A 332 8.63 -11.55 21.23
N ALA A 333 7.92 -12.53 20.68
CA ALA A 333 7.60 -12.58 19.25
C ALA A 333 6.70 -11.40 18.82
N GLU A 334 5.68 -11.06 19.62
CA GLU A 334 4.82 -9.89 19.37
C GLU A 334 5.59 -8.57 19.53
N LEU A 335 6.54 -8.51 20.46
CA LEU A 335 7.41 -7.34 20.62
C LEU A 335 8.30 -7.17 19.38
N LYS A 336 8.88 -8.26 18.87
CA LYS A 336 9.67 -8.28 17.64
C LYS A 336 8.83 -7.89 16.42
N GLU A 337 7.59 -8.36 16.32
CA GLU A 337 6.65 -7.98 15.26
C GLU A 337 6.21 -6.50 15.38
N ALA A 338 6.06 -5.98 16.60
CA ALA A 338 5.76 -4.56 16.79
C ALA A 338 6.94 -3.65 16.42
N TRP A 339 8.17 -4.15 16.59
CA TRP A 339 9.40 -3.47 16.18
C TRP A 339 9.81 -3.72 14.73
N SER A 340 9.14 -4.61 14.01
CA SER A 340 9.58 -4.99 12.67
C SER A 340 9.65 -3.75 11.77
N PRO A 341 10.82 -3.48 11.16
CA PRO A 341 10.96 -2.36 10.23
C PRO A 341 9.98 -2.53 9.07
N LYS A 342 9.49 -1.40 8.56
CA LYS A 342 8.67 -1.38 7.36
C LYS A 342 9.55 -1.23 6.13
N ASP A 343 9.00 -1.57 4.98
CA ASP A 343 9.58 -1.24 3.70
C ASP A 343 9.59 0.26 3.44
N PHE A 344 10.47 0.66 2.54
CA PHE A 344 10.43 1.98 1.94
C PHE A 344 9.17 2.12 1.06
N ASP A 345 8.37 3.15 1.30
CA ASP A 345 7.11 3.38 0.59
C ASP A 345 7.35 4.07 -0.76
N TYR A 346 7.71 3.26 -1.77
CA TYR A 346 7.94 3.74 -3.14
C TYR A 346 6.70 4.40 -3.76
N VAL A 347 5.49 3.92 -3.42
CA VAL A 347 4.23 4.40 -4.03
C VAL A 347 3.92 5.83 -3.61
N ALA A 348 4.24 6.20 -2.36
CA ALA A 348 4.07 7.56 -1.88
C ALA A 348 5.30 8.45 -2.16
N LYS A 349 6.51 7.97 -1.88
CA LYS A 349 7.72 8.80 -1.88
C LYS A 349 8.19 9.19 -3.28
N VAL A 350 8.26 8.23 -4.21
CA VAL A 350 8.83 8.51 -5.54
C VAL A 350 7.99 9.55 -6.29
N PRO A 351 6.65 9.46 -6.33
CA PRO A 351 5.84 10.47 -7.00
C PRO A 351 5.90 11.86 -6.37
N GLU A 352 6.07 11.94 -5.05
CA GLU A 352 6.30 13.22 -4.36
C GLU A 352 7.63 13.84 -4.79
N ASP A 353 8.71 13.07 -4.80
CA ASP A 353 10.03 13.56 -5.24
C ASP A 353 10.00 13.96 -6.73
N MET A 354 9.35 13.18 -7.59
CA MET A 354 9.18 13.46 -9.02
C MET A 354 8.34 14.72 -9.27
N LEU A 355 7.36 15.02 -8.41
CA LEU A 355 6.62 16.28 -8.47
C LEU A 355 7.56 17.46 -8.21
N ILE A 356 8.45 17.37 -7.21
CA ILE A 356 9.43 18.43 -6.93
C ILE A 356 10.36 18.63 -8.12
N ILE A 357 10.86 17.55 -8.74
CA ILE A 357 11.66 17.63 -9.97
C ILE A 357 10.89 18.38 -11.07
N THR A 358 9.62 18.02 -11.29
CA THR A 358 8.75 18.64 -12.30
C THR A 358 8.59 20.14 -12.03
N ILE A 359 8.28 20.52 -10.78
CA ILE A 359 8.13 21.91 -10.37
C ILE A 359 9.42 22.70 -10.59
N VAL A 360 10.57 22.17 -10.13
CA VAL A 360 11.87 22.84 -10.25
C VAL A 360 12.24 23.04 -11.71
N PHE A 361 12.04 22.03 -12.58
CA PHE A 361 12.32 22.18 -14.00
C PHE A 361 11.39 23.18 -14.68
N CYS A 362 10.07 23.12 -14.45
CA CYS A 362 9.13 24.07 -15.05
C CYS A 362 9.38 25.52 -14.62
N TYR A 363 9.69 25.75 -13.34
CA TYR A 363 9.89 27.09 -12.80
C TYR A 363 11.34 27.58 -12.88
N SER A 364 12.31 26.74 -13.27
CA SER A 364 13.71 27.14 -13.44
C SER A 364 13.89 28.34 -14.37
N VAL A 365 13.06 28.42 -15.42
CA VAL A 365 13.10 29.50 -16.42
C VAL A 365 12.35 30.75 -15.94
N ILE A 366 11.24 30.58 -15.21
CA ILE A 366 10.36 31.68 -14.78
C ILE A 366 10.91 32.35 -13.51
N ALA A 367 11.33 31.55 -12.54
CA ALA A 367 11.80 31.99 -11.23
C ALA A 367 13.04 31.16 -10.82
N PRO A 368 14.25 31.51 -11.31
CA PRO A 368 15.47 30.69 -11.13
C PRO A 368 15.85 30.42 -9.66
N VAL A 369 15.38 31.24 -8.73
CA VAL A 369 15.57 31.06 -7.29
C VAL A 369 15.05 29.69 -6.80
N ILE A 370 14.07 29.10 -7.49
CA ILE A 370 13.55 27.77 -7.14
C ILE A 370 14.61 26.67 -7.24
N ILE A 371 15.63 26.84 -8.10
CA ILE A 371 16.72 25.87 -8.26
C ILE A 371 17.50 25.73 -6.94
N MET A 372 17.75 26.84 -6.24
CA MET A 372 18.44 26.83 -4.95
C MET A 372 17.67 25.97 -3.93
N PHE A 373 16.35 26.18 -3.83
CA PHE A 373 15.49 25.38 -2.95
C PHE A 373 15.41 23.91 -3.39
N GLY A 374 15.39 23.64 -4.70
CA GLY A 374 15.43 22.29 -5.25
C GLY A 374 16.72 21.55 -4.91
N VAL A 375 17.88 22.19 -5.05
CA VAL A 375 19.17 21.60 -4.68
C VAL A 375 19.22 21.31 -3.17
N LEU A 376 18.77 22.24 -2.33
CA LEU A 376 18.70 22.02 -0.89
C LEU A 376 17.76 20.87 -0.52
N TYR A 377 16.61 20.76 -1.19
CA TYR A 377 15.67 19.66 -1.04
C TYR A 377 16.36 18.31 -1.29
N PHE A 378 17.00 18.12 -2.43
CA PHE A 378 17.66 16.85 -2.76
C PHE A 378 18.92 16.59 -1.93
N ALA A 379 19.68 17.62 -1.57
CA ALA A 379 20.88 17.46 -0.73
C ALA A 379 20.52 16.95 0.68
N LEU A 380 19.51 17.54 1.32
CA LEU A 380 19.05 17.09 2.63
C LEU A 380 18.29 15.76 2.53
N GLY A 381 17.49 15.60 1.47
CA GLY A 381 16.83 14.34 1.15
C GLY A 381 17.81 13.18 1.03
N TRP A 382 18.95 13.38 0.36
CA TRP A 382 20.02 12.39 0.28
C TRP A 382 20.54 11.98 1.67
N ILE A 383 20.84 12.96 2.54
CA ILE A 383 21.36 12.70 3.89
C ILE A 383 20.33 11.94 4.74
N VAL A 384 19.08 12.41 4.75
CA VAL A 384 18.01 11.84 5.56
C VAL A 384 17.63 10.45 5.05
N SER A 385 17.37 10.30 3.75
CA SER A 385 16.99 9.02 3.15
C SER A 385 18.11 7.99 3.30
N ARG A 386 19.38 8.36 3.09
CA ARG A 386 20.51 7.46 3.35
C ARG A 386 20.55 6.98 4.80
N ASN A 387 20.36 7.88 5.76
CA ASN A 387 20.31 7.50 7.18
C ASN A 387 19.13 6.56 7.49
N GLN A 388 17.95 6.80 6.91
CA GLN A 388 16.77 5.95 7.13
C GLN A 388 16.90 4.57 6.46
N VAL A 389 17.44 4.51 5.24
CA VAL A 389 17.68 3.23 4.55
C VAL A 389 18.68 2.38 5.33
N LEU A 390 19.73 2.98 5.91
CA LEU A 390 20.73 2.24 6.68
C LEU A 390 20.27 1.78 8.07
N LYS A 391 19.42 2.57 8.75
CA LYS A 391 19.09 2.34 10.18
C LYS A 391 17.69 1.80 10.44
N VAL A 392 16.79 1.93 9.48
CA VAL A 392 15.36 1.88 9.75
C VAL A 392 14.61 1.01 8.76
N TYR A 393 14.83 1.17 7.46
CA TYR A 393 14.08 0.46 6.45
C TYR A 393 14.69 -0.92 6.23
N SER A 394 13.83 -1.93 6.10
CA SER A 394 14.20 -3.26 5.64
C SER A 394 13.48 -3.48 4.34
N ALA A 395 14.16 -3.93 3.29
CA ALA A 395 13.49 -4.27 2.05
C ALA A 395 12.81 -5.63 2.18
N SER A 396 11.50 -5.71 1.93
CA SER A 396 10.79 -6.98 1.80
C SER A 396 11.26 -7.78 0.59
N TYR A 397 11.79 -7.10 -0.43
CA TYR A 397 12.17 -7.72 -1.68
C TYR A 397 13.25 -6.95 -2.43
N GLU A 398 14.02 -7.67 -3.26
CA GLU A 398 15.04 -7.07 -4.13
C GLU A 398 14.53 -6.94 -5.58
N SER A 399 14.49 -5.71 -6.11
CA SER A 399 14.00 -5.43 -7.46
C SER A 399 15.09 -5.12 -8.47
N TYR A 400 16.36 -5.03 -8.04
CA TYR A 400 17.51 -4.73 -8.89
C TYR A 400 17.38 -3.39 -9.64
N GLY A 401 16.71 -2.40 -9.04
CA GLY A 401 16.58 -1.07 -9.64
C GLY A 401 15.67 -1.01 -10.87
N ARG A 402 14.77 -1.98 -11.06
CA ARG A 402 13.81 -2.01 -12.19
C ARG A 402 12.91 -0.77 -12.29
N MET A 403 12.80 0.02 -11.22
CA MET A 403 12.08 1.29 -11.21
C MET A 403 12.83 2.42 -11.93
N TRP A 404 14.13 2.32 -12.17
CA TRP A 404 14.92 3.40 -12.75
C TRP A 404 14.53 3.80 -14.20
N PRO A 405 14.25 2.85 -15.12
CA PRO A 405 13.83 3.20 -16.48
C PRO A 405 12.36 3.66 -16.58
N HIS A 406 11.61 3.53 -15.49
CA HIS A 406 10.17 3.78 -15.41
C HIS A 406 9.92 5.21 -14.97
#